data_AF-A0A349UP14-F1
#
_entry.id   AF-A0A349UP14-F1
#
_cell.length_a   1.000
_cell.length_b   1.000
_cell.length_c   1.000
_cell.angle_alpha   90.00
_cell.angle_beta   90.00
_cell.angle_gamma   90.00
#
_symmetry.space_group_name_H-M   'P 1'
#
loop_
_entity.id
_entity.type
_entity.pdbx_description
1 polymer ?
#
loop_
_entity_poly.entity_id
_entity_poly.type
_entity_poly.pdbx_seq_one_letter_code
_entity_poly.pdbx_strand_id
1 'polypeptide(L)'
;MKSIQELRRELLRKERRVTRLEKRRAKLAAELASLDREIASLAGGALGAKRGPAKGAAKTRRARKRATGTPLVEYVAKALASAKGGLRVKDIMAAVQKAGYRSSSKGFYGIVAAAVREDARFKRLKRGIYTLAK
;
A
#
# COMPACT_ATOMS: atom_id res chain seq x y z
N MET A 1 -5.88 -21.55 46.81
CA MET A 1 -7.05 -20.98 46.10
C MET A 1 -7.28 -19.57 46.61
N LYS A 2 -7.49 -18.57 45.74
CA LYS A 2 -7.89 -17.22 46.18
C LYS A 2 -9.33 -17.25 46.67
N SER A 3 -9.62 -16.54 47.76
CA SER A 3 -10.97 -16.42 48.28
C SER A 3 -11.85 -15.55 47.37
N ILE A 4 -13.17 -15.71 47.45
CA ILE A 4 -14.14 -14.91 46.67
C ILE A 4 -13.95 -13.40 46.94
N GLN A 5 -13.60 -13.02 48.16
CA GLN A 5 -13.33 -11.62 48.53
C GLN A 5 -12.06 -11.08 47.87
N GLU A 6 -11.01 -11.90 47.79
CA GLU A 6 -9.76 -11.54 47.08
C GLU A 6 -9.98 -11.40 45.58
N LEU A 7 -10.77 -12.29 44.98
CA LEU A 7 -11.13 -12.21 43.55
C LEU A 7 -11.91 -10.94 43.23
N ARG A 8 -12.88 -10.55 44.08
CA ARG A 8 -13.62 -9.28 43.93
C ARG A 8 -12.71 -8.06 44.03
N ARG A 9 -11.76 -8.06 44.98
CA ARG A 9 -10.76 -6.98 45.11
C ARG A 9 -9.85 -6.90 43.90
N GLU A 10 -9.44 -8.04 43.34
CA GLU A 10 -8.61 -8.10 42.14
C GLU A 10 -9.36 -7.58 40.90
N LEU A 11 -10.65 -7.94 40.75
CA LEU A 11 -11.49 -7.44 39.67
C LEU A 11 -11.64 -5.92 39.72
N LEU A 12 -11.96 -5.36 40.89
CA LEU A 12 -12.06 -3.91 41.08
C LEU A 12 -10.75 -3.18 40.77
N ARG A 13 -9.59 -3.77 41.10
CA ARG A 13 -8.27 -3.21 40.77
C ARG A 13 -8.05 -3.20 39.25
N LYS A 14 -8.43 -4.27 38.55
CA LYS A 14 -8.32 -4.37 37.09
C LYS A 14 -9.23 -3.36 36.40
N GLU A 15 -10.49 -3.26 36.82
CA GLU A 15 -11.44 -2.27 36.29
C GLU A 15 -10.90 -0.84 36.42
N ARG A 16 -10.45 -0.44 37.62
CA ARG A 16 -9.85 0.88 37.85
C ARG A 16 -8.61 1.13 36.97
N ARG A 17 -7.81 0.09 36.71
CA ARG A 17 -6.63 0.19 35.83
C ARG A 17 -7.05 0.38 34.38
N VAL A 18 -8.06 -0.37 33.91
CA VAL A 18 -8.61 -0.24 32.55
C VAL A 18 -9.16 1.17 32.34
N THR A 19 -10.02 1.68 33.23
CA THR A 19 -10.58 3.03 33.12
C THR A 19 -9.49 4.10 33.07
N ARG A 20 -8.41 3.95 33.85
CA ARG A 20 -7.26 4.87 33.81
C ARG A 20 -6.51 4.82 32.48
N LEU A 21 -6.30 3.62 31.93
CA LEU A 21 -5.65 3.43 30.64
C LEU A 21 -6.49 3.97 29.49
N GLU A 22 -7.81 3.79 29.53
CA GLU A 22 -8.74 4.34 28.55
C GLU A 22 -8.71 5.87 28.55
N LYS A 23 -8.75 6.51 29.73
CA LYS A 23 -8.59 7.97 29.85
C LYS A 23 -7.25 8.45 29.29
N ARG A 24 -6.16 7.75 29.62
CA ARG A 24 -4.83 8.08 29.09
C ARG A 24 -4.76 7.91 27.57
N ARG A 25 -5.36 6.84 27.03
CA ARG A 25 -5.46 6.60 25.59
C ARG A 25 -6.24 7.71 24.90
N ALA A 26 -7.36 8.15 25.47
CA ALA A 26 -8.17 9.23 24.91
C ALA A 26 -7.38 10.56 24.87
N LYS A 27 -6.65 10.89 25.95
CA LYS A 27 -5.79 12.08 26.00
C LYS A 27 -4.69 12.04 24.94
N LEU A 28 -3.95 10.93 24.86
CA LEU A 28 -2.89 10.76 23.86
C LEU A 28 -3.42 10.80 22.42
N ALA A 29 -4.61 10.25 22.18
CA ALA A 29 -5.25 10.32 20.86
C ALA A 29 -5.62 11.76 20.47
N ALA A 30 -6.04 12.59 21.43
CA ALA A 30 -6.30 14.01 21.20
C ALA A 30 -5.00 14.79 20.90
N GLU A 31 -3.92 14.50 21.62
CA GLU A 31 -2.60 15.08 21.40
C GLU A 31 -2.05 14.71 20.01
N LEU A 32 -2.12 13.43 19.62
CA LEU A 32 -1.75 12.96 18.28
C LEU A 32 -2.56 13.66 17.19
N ALA A 33 -3.88 13.79 17.38
CA ALA A 33 -4.73 14.49 16.42
C ALA A 33 -4.38 15.97 16.28
N SER A 34 -3.84 16.61 17.32
CA SER A 34 -3.33 17.99 17.24
C SER A 34 -2.04 18.05 16.43
N LEU A 35 -1.08 17.16 16.71
CA LEU A 35 0.18 17.07 15.97
C LEU A 35 -0.05 16.77 14.49
N ASP A 36 -0.97 15.86 14.16
CA ASP A 36 -1.33 15.54 12.77
C ASP A 36 -1.86 16.76 12.01
N ARG A 37 -2.59 17.66 12.68
CA ARG A 37 -3.07 18.92 12.06
C ARG A 37 -1.93 19.89 11.82
N GLU A 38 -1.01 20.00 12.77
CA GLU A 38 0.16 20.87 12.64
C GLU A 38 1.06 20.40 11.48
N ILE A 39 1.34 19.10 11.41
CA ILE A 39 2.07 18.48 10.30
C ILE A 39 1.35 18.74 8.97
N ALA A 40 0.03 18.56 8.92
CA ALA A 40 -0.75 18.78 7.71
C ALA A 40 -0.73 20.25 7.25
N SER A 41 -0.69 21.19 8.20
CA SER A 41 -0.62 22.63 7.90
C SER A 41 0.74 23.03 7.32
N LEU A 42 1.83 22.45 7.84
CA LEU A 42 3.20 22.73 7.38
C LEU A 42 3.53 22.02 6.06
N ALA A 43 2.98 20.81 5.85
CA ALA A 43 3.27 19.99 4.67
C ALA A 43 2.46 20.39 3.41
N GLY A 44 1.75 21.52 3.41
CA GLY A 44 1.05 22.01 2.20
C GLY A 44 -0.21 21.24 1.81
N GLY A 45 -0.86 20.56 2.77
CA GLY A 45 -2.25 20.13 2.71
C GLY A 45 -2.66 19.08 1.66
N ALA A 46 -2.67 17.80 2.06
CA ALA A 46 -3.72 16.82 1.72
C ALA A 46 -3.53 15.46 2.43
N LEU A 47 -3.50 15.42 3.76
CA LEU A 47 -3.72 14.18 4.53
C LEU A 47 -4.78 14.31 5.63
N GLY A 48 -5.64 15.33 5.53
CA GLY A 48 -6.73 15.61 6.46
C GLY A 48 -8.10 15.15 5.97
N ALA A 49 -8.27 13.88 5.59
CA ALA A 49 -9.61 13.31 5.42
C ALA A 49 -10.07 12.69 6.75
N LYS A 50 -11.00 13.40 7.41
CA LYS A 50 -11.77 13.01 8.60
C LYS A 50 -11.92 11.50 8.77
N ARG A 51 -11.16 10.90 9.71
CA ARG A 51 -11.42 9.55 10.23
C ARG A 51 -12.50 9.62 11.31
N GLY A 52 -13.76 9.74 10.89
CA GLY A 52 -14.88 9.26 11.69
C GLY A 52 -14.88 7.73 11.73
N PRO A 53 -15.63 7.09 12.64
CA PRO A 53 -15.69 5.63 12.70
C PRO A 53 -16.42 5.13 11.45
N ALA A 54 -15.64 4.73 10.43
CA ALA A 54 -16.17 4.09 9.25
C ALA A 54 -16.64 2.68 9.66
N LYS A 55 -17.92 2.59 10.03
CA LYS A 55 -18.67 1.33 9.90
C LYS A 55 -18.36 0.77 8.51
N GLY A 56 -17.96 -0.50 8.50
CA GLY A 56 -17.52 -1.22 7.33
C GLY A 56 -18.47 -1.04 6.16
N ALA A 57 -18.06 -0.20 5.23
CA ALA A 57 -18.36 -0.37 3.83
C ALA A 57 -17.01 -0.20 3.14
N ALA A 58 -16.24 -1.29 3.12
CA ALA A 58 -15.26 -1.46 2.07
C ALA A 58 -16.07 -1.30 0.78
N LYS A 59 -16.02 -0.09 0.20
CA LYS A 59 -16.54 0.17 -1.14
C LYS A 59 -15.70 -0.74 -1.99
N THR A 60 -16.21 -1.95 -2.25
CA THR A 60 -15.60 -2.94 -3.13
C THR A 60 -15.24 -2.16 -4.35
N ARG A 61 -13.94 -1.87 -4.49
CA ARG A 61 -13.44 -1.03 -5.56
C ARG A 61 -13.82 -1.85 -6.76
N ARG A 62 -14.88 -1.46 -7.47
CA ARG A 62 -15.38 -2.18 -8.66
C ARG A 62 -14.13 -2.49 -9.44
N ALA A 63 -13.78 -3.78 -9.53
CA ALA A 63 -12.63 -4.20 -10.29
C ALA A 63 -12.90 -3.62 -11.67
N ARG A 64 -12.15 -2.57 -12.04
CA ARG A 64 -12.31 -1.98 -13.36
C ARG A 64 -12.07 -3.15 -14.29
N LYS A 65 -13.04 -3.44 -15.16
CA LYS A 65 -12.88 -4.46 -16.19
C LYS A 65 -11.50 -4.24 -16.80
N ARG A 66 -10.62 -5.25 -16.72
CA ARG A 66 -9.31 -5.18 -17.36
C ARG A 66 -9.58 -4.81 -18.82
N ALA A 67 -8.80 -3.87 -19.37
CA ALA A 67 -8.93 -3.50 -20.77
C ALA A 67 -8.94 -4.78 -21.61
N THR A 68 -9.91 -4.90 -22.53
CA THR A 68 -10.15 -6.08 -23.38
C THR A 68 -9.09 -6.18 -24.48
N GLY A 69 -7.84 -6.33 -24.08
CA GLY A 69 -6.69 -6.41 -24.98
C GLY A 69 -5.52 -7.14 -24.34
N THR A 70 -4.42 -7.21 -25.08
CA THR A 70 -3.16 -7.82 -24.65
C THR A 70 -2.71 -7.27 -23.29
N PRO A 71 -2.48 -8.12 -22.28
CA PRO A 71 -2.08 -7.68 -20.96
C PRO A 71 -0.71 -7.00 -20.99
N LEU A 72 -0.49 -6.04 -20.08
CA LEU A 72 0.80 -5.34 -19.94
C LEU A 72 1.99 -6.31 -19.86
N VAL A 73 1.81 -7.42 -19.17
CA VAL A 73 2.83 -8.48 -19.00
C VAL A 73 3.32 -9.03 -20.34
N GLU A 74 2.44 -9.20 -21.33
CA GLU A 74 2.83 -9.69 -22.65
C GLU A 74 3.66 -8.67 -23.43
N TYR A 75 3.31 -7.38 -23.33
CA TYR A 75 4.13 -6.32 -23.92
C TYR A 75 5.51 -6.24 -23.27
N VAL A 76 5.56 -6.38 -21.94
CA VAL A 76 6.83 -6.41 -21.19
C VAL A 76 7.66 -7.63 -21.58
N ALA A 77 7.04 -8.81 -21.75
CA ALA A 77 7.72 -10.02 -22.21
C ALA A 77 8.29 -9.85 -23.62
N LYS A 78 7.53 -9.27 -24.56
CA LYS A 78 8.02 -8.94 -25.91
C LYS A 78 9.18 -7.95 -25.87
N ALA A 79 9.09 -6.91 -25.04
CA ALA A 79 10.15 -5.93 -24.88
C ALA A 79 11.45 -6.56 -24.35
N LEU A 80 11.33 -7.46 -23.36
CA LEU A 80 12.47 -8.15 -22.77
C LEU A 80 13.02 -9.27 -23.68
N ALA A 81 12.17 -9.96 -24.44
CA ALA A 81 12.62 -10.98 -25.41
C ALA A 81 13.45 -10.37 -26.55
N SER A 82 13.09 -9.17 -27.00
CA SER A 82 13.87 -8.44 -28.02
C SER A 82 15.22 -7.91 -27.49
N ALA A 83 15.40 -7.84 -26.16
CA ALA A 83 16.59 -7.31 -25.53
C ALA A 83 17.47 -8.43 -24.93
N LYS A 84 18.55 -8.80 -25.64
CA LYS A 84 19.49 -9.85 -25.22
C LYS A 84 20.22 -9.57 -23.89
N GLY A 85 20.14 -8.35 -23.36
CA GLY A 85 20.96 -7.85 -22.25
C GLY A 85 20.21 -7.26 -21.05
N GLY A 86 18.94 -7.64 -20.85
CA GLY A 86 18.10 -7.06 -19.80
C GLY A 86 17.84 -5.55 -19.99
N LEU A 87 16.73 -5.06 -19.47
CA LEU A 87 16.33 -3.66 -19.64
C LEU A 87 16.08 -2.99 -18.29
N ARG A 88 16.31 -1.68 -18.23
CA ARG A 88 15.84 -0.89 -17.09
C ARG A 88 14.34 -0.67 -17.22
N VAL A 89 13.68 -0.42 -16.09
CA VAL A 89 12.23 -0.13 -16.06
C VAL A 89 11.84 1.02 -17.00
N LYS A 90 12.68 2.05 -17.13
CA LYS A 90 12.47 3.15 -18.07
C LYS A 90 12.47 2.69 -19.53
N ASP A 91 13.40 1.81 -19.89
CA ASP A 91 13.54 1.31 -21.26
C ASP A 91 12.41 0.33 -21.60
N ILE A 92 12.00 -0.51 -20.64
CA ILE A 92 10.82 -1.38 -20.75
C ILE A 92 9.57 -0.52 -20.99
N MET A 93 9.40 0.56 -20.21
CA MET A 93 8.27 1.48 -20.36
C MET A 93 8.21 2.08 -21.78
N ALA A 94 9.35 2.55 -22.30
CA ALA A 94 9.44 3.10 -23.65
C ALA A 94 9.16 2.02 -24.72
N ALA A 95 9.71 0.82 -24.56
CA ALA A 95 9.49 -0.30 -25.48
C ALA A 95 8.02 -0.75 -25.51
N VAL A 96 7.36 -0.79 -24.35
CA VAL A 96 5.95 -1.14 -24.21
C VAL A 96 5.04 -0.07 -24.85
N GLN A 97 5.35 1.21 -24.68
CA GLN A 97 4.63 2.30 -25.35
C GLN A 97 4.86 2.28 -26.86
N LYS A 98 6.09 2.04 -27.31
CA LYS A 98 6.43 1.88 -28.74
C LYS A 98 5.71 0.69 -29.37
N ALA A 99 5.51 -0.38 -28.61
CA ALA A 99 4.73 -1.54 -29.02
C ALA A 99 3.20 -1.29 -29.05
N GLY A 100 2.75 -0.09 -28.69
CA GLY A 100 1.35 0.33 -28.82
C GLY A 100 0.53 0.28 -27.52
N TYR A 101 1.13 -0.03 -26.37
CA TYR A 101 0.41 -0.03 -25.09
C TYR A 101 0.07 1.40 -24.66
N ARG A 102 -1.22 1.75 -24.70
CA ARG A 102 -1.72 3.06 -24.27
C ARG A 102 -2.05 3.05 -22.78
N SER A 103 -1.35 3.88 -22.00
CA SER A 103 -1.60 4.07 -20.57
C SER A 103 -1.82 5.56 -20.28
N SER A 104 -2.93 5.89 -19.60
CA SER A 104 -3.22 7.24 -19.10
C SER A 104 -2.77 7.47 -17.64
N SER A 105 -2.08 6.49 -17.05
CA SER A 105 -1.67 6.56 -15.65
C SER A 105 -0.45 7.45 -15.45
N LYS A 106 -0.58 8.48 -14.59
CA LYS A 106 0.56 9.30 -14.13
C LYS A 106 1.65 8.49 -13.42
N GLY A 107 1.29 7.32 -12.87
CA GLY A 107 2.19 6.40 -12.16
C GLY A 107 2.66 5.21 -13.00
N PHE A 108 2.65 5.32 -14.33
CA PHE A 108 2.93 4.18 -15.21
C PHE A 108 4.27 3.49 -14.92
N TYR A 109 5.31 4.23 -14.55
CA TYR A 109 6.59 3.68 -14.09
C TYR A 109 6.43 2.70 -12.92
N GLY A 110 5.64 3.07 -11.91
CA GLY A 110 5.38 2.22 -10.75
C GLY A 110 4.62 0.94 -11.10
N ILE A 111 3.69 1.03 -12.06
CA ILE A 111 2.93 -0.11 -12.57
C ILE A 111 3.86 -1.09 -13.29
N VAL A 112 4.73 -0.60 -14.18
CA VAL A 112 5.71 -1.44 -14.88
C VAL A 112 6.71 -2.04 -13.89
N ALA A 113 7.19 -1.26 -12.92
CA ALA A 113 8.10 -1.72 -11.88
C ALA A 113 7.48 -2.79 -10.97
N ALA A 114 6.18 -2.71 -10.69
CA ALA A 114 5.44 -3.74 -9.96
C ALA A 114 5.27 -5.01 -10.83
N ALA A 115 4.86 -4.86 -12.09
CA ALA A 115 4.68 -5.97 -13.01
C ALA A 115 5.95 -6.83 -13.17
N VAL A 116 7.13 -6.21 -13.33
CA VAL A 116 8.41 -6.94 -13.45
C VAL A 116 8.92 -7.54 -12.14
N ARG A 117 8.38 -7.11 -10.98
CA ARG A 117 8.78 -7.59 -9.65
C ARG A 117 7.88 -8.72 -9.16
N GLU A 118 6.60 -8.64 -9.47
CA GLU A 118 5.57 -9.56 -8.98
C GLU A 118 5.38 -10.78 -9.89
N ASP A 119 5.69 -10.66 -11.18
CA ASP A 119 5.53 -11.76 -12.14
C ASP A 119 6.78 -12.65 -12.18
N ALA A 120 6.57 -13.97 -11.99
CA ALA A 120 7.62 -14.97 -11.96
C ALA A 120 8.35 -15.14 -13.31
N ARG A 121 7.76 -14.67 -14.42
CA ARG A 121 8.37 -14.70 -15.75
C ARG A 121 9.55 -13.74 -15.89
N PHE A 122 9.76 -12.83 -14.94
CA PHE A 122 10.83 -11.85 -15.00
C PHE A 122 11.82 -12.04 -13.85
N LYS A 123 13.11 -11.96 -14.17
CA LYS A 123 14.21 -12.06 -13.20
C LYS A 123 14.95 -10.74 -13.10
N ARG A 124 15.21 -10.31 -11.87
CA ARG A 124 16.06 -9.14 -11.60
C ARG A 124 17.54 -9.54 -11.72
N LEU A 125 18.27 -8.97 -12.69
CA LEU A 125 19.73 -9.15 -12.83
C LEU A 125 20.50 -8.25 -11.87
N LYS A 126 20.18 -6.96 -11.87
CA LYS A 126 20.84 -5.91 -11.07
C LYS A 126 19.79 -4.91 -10.59
N ARG A 127 20.20 -3.95 -9.75
CA ARG A 127 19.30 -2.90 -9.25
C ARG A 127 18.64 -2.17 -10.42
N GLY A 128 17.34 -2.40 -10.59
CA GLY A 128 16.52 -1.78 -11.63
C GLY A 128 16.69 -2.37 -13.03
N ILE A 129 17.40 -3.49 -13.22
CA ILE A 129 17.56 -4.19 -14.51
C ILE A 129 16.89 -5.56 -14.43
N TYR A 130 16.00 -5.83 -15.38
CA TYR A 130 15.21 -7.05 -15.46
C TYR A 130 15.42 -7.77 -16.77
N THR A 131 15.29 -9.09 -16.76
CA THR A 131 15.31 -9.96 -17.94
C THR A 131 14.16 -10.95 -17.88
N LEU A 132 13.92 -11.64 -18.98
CA LEU A 132 13.06 -12.81 -18.99
C LEU A 132 13.71 -13.92 -18.14
N ALA A 133 12.95 -14.48 -17.20
CA ALA A 133 13.32 -15.72 -16.53
C ALA A 133 13.34 -16.82 -17.59
N LYS A 134 14.49 -17.47 -17.75
CA LYS A 134 14.68 -18.57 -18.68
C LYS A 134 14.07 -19.85 -18.12
#